data_AF-A0A3F3QG11-F1
#
_entry.id   AF-A0A3F3QG11-F1
#
_cell.length_a   1.000
_cell.length_b   1.000
_cell.length_c   1.000
_cell.angle_alpha   90.00
_cell.angle_beta   90.00
_cell.angle_gamma   90.00
#
_symmetry.space_group_name_H-M   'P 1'
#
loop_
_entity.id
_entity.type
_entity.pdbx_description
1 polymer ?
#
loop_
_entity_poly.entity_id
_entity_poly.type
_entity_poly.pdbx_seq_one_letter_code
_entity_poly.pdbx_strand_id
1 'polypeptide(L)'
;MSLPSDSSKGVYILDAYHQIHCLTIIRRTLLEIRSGESPKLPLQHSWHCFDSLLQYIVCGTSGDTLLYTWGRNQTGDGQARECLDWKSRKEWIRQRTACYKDSEQPIRLVDHFTRCEDGEMEIGDGIRLSM
;
A
#
# COMPACT_ATOMS: atom_id res chain seq x y z
N MET A 1 10.42 3.45 -19.42
CA MET A 1 11.08 2.80 -20.57
C MET A 1 10.25 3.02 -21.84
N SER A 2 10.91 3.01 -22.99
CA SER A 2 10.21 2.95 -24.28
C SER A 2 9.81 1.52 -24.64
N LEU A 3 8.79 1.37 -25.47
CA LEU A 3 8.37 0.08 -26.02
C LEU A 3 9.50 -0.48 -26.93
N PRO A 4 9.94 -1.74 -26.76
CA PRO A 4 11.07 -2.27 -27.54
C PRO A 4 10.87 -2.26 -29.06
N SER A 5 9.64 -2.44 -29.53
CA SER A 5 9.29 -2.41 -30.96
C SER A 5 9.07 -1.02 -31.53
N ASP A 6 8.92 0.01 -30.68
CA ASP A 6 8.63 1.39 -31.08
C ASP A 6 9.10 2.36 -29.99
N SER A 7 10.29 2.93 -30.19
CA SER A 7 10.94 3.78 -29.19
C SER A 7 10.21 5.11 -28.93
N SER A 8 9.27 5.50 -29.81
CA SER A 8 8.44 6.70 -29.65
C SER A 8 7.34 6.54 -28.60
N LYS A 9 7.07 5.30 -28.15
CA LYS A 9 5.98 4.99 -27.20
C LYS A 9 6.53 4.64 -25.83
N GLY A 10 5.85 5.13 -24.79
CA GLY A 10 6.05 4.69 -23.40
C GLY A 10 5.27 3.41 -23.10
N VAL A 11 5.76 2.62 -22.15
CA VAL A 11 5.03 1.44 -21.63
C VAL A 11 4.34 1.81 -20.33
N TYR A 12 3.05 1.47 -20.25
CA TYR A 12 2.22 1.69 -19.08
C TYR A 12 1.55 0.39 -18.64
N ILE A 13 1.36 0.24 -17.34
CA ILE A 13 0.64 -0.87 -16.72
C ILE A 13 -0.59 -0.30 -16.04
N LEU A 14 -1.74 -0.95 -16.25
CA LEU A 14 -2.97 -0.56 -15.57
C LEU A 14 -2.83 -0.82 -14.06
N ASP A 15 -3.14 0.18 -13.24
CA ASP A 15 -2.89 0.18 -11.81
C ASP A 15 -3.54 -1.03 -11.11
N ALA A 16 -4.80 -1.35 -11.40
CA ALA A 16 -5.46 -2.52 -10.82
C ALA A 16 -4.70 -3.84 -11.07
N TYR A 17 -4.19 -4.06 -12.29
CA TYR A 17 -3.38 -5.23 -12.60
C TYR A 17 -2.04 -5.20 -11.85
N HIS A 18 -1.44 -4.02 -11.71
CA HIS A 18 -0.23 -3.85 -10.93
C HIS A 18 -0.46 -4.21 -9.45
N GLN A 19 -1.58 -3.80 -8.86
CA GLN A 19 -1.88 -4.11 -7.46
C GLN A 19 -2.12 -5.61 -7.21
N ILE A 20 -2.75 -6.32 -8.15
CA ILE A 20 -2.90 -7.79 -8.06
C ILE A 20 -1.52 -8.46 -8.13
N HIS A 21 -0.64 -7.99 -9.01
CA HIS A 21 0.76 -8.44 -9.08
C HIS A 21 1.47 -8.19 -7.74
N CYS A 22 1.39 -6.98 -7.19
CA CYS A 22 2.01 -6.61 -5.91
C CYS A 22 1.57 -7.53 -4.76
N LEU A 23 0.26 -7.77 -4.62
CA LEU A 23 -0.27 -8.70 -3.61
C LEU A 23 0.28 -10.12 -3.77
N THR A 24 0.42 -10.59 -5.02
CA THR A 24 0.98 -11.91 -5.31
C THR A 24 2.44 -12.01 -4.89
N ILE A 25 3.25 -10.98 -5.18
CA ILE A 25 4.67 -10.92 -4.81
C ILE A 25 4.86 -10.86 -3.29
N ILE A 26 4.10 -10.01 -2.61
CA ILE A 26 4.11 -9.89 -1.14
C ILE A 26 3.77 -11.24 -0.51
N ARG A 27 2.64 -11.84 -0.92
CA ARG A 27 2.19 -13.13 -0.39
C ARG A 27 3.25 -14.20 -0.59
N ARG A 28 3.80 -14.33 -1.79
CA ARG A 28 4.85 -15.31 -2.11
C ARG A 28 6.08 -15.11 -1.22
N THR A 29 6.57 -13.87 -1.10
CA THR A 29 7.75 -13.55 -0.28
C THR A 29 7.52 -13.93 1.18
N LEU A 30 6.36 -13.62 1.74
CA LEU A 30 6.02 -13.98 3.12
C LEU A 30 5.94 -15.50 3.32
N LEU A 31 5.41 -16.24 2.33
CA LEU A 31 5.38 -17.70 2.39
C LEU A 31 6.77 -18.33 2.31
N GLU A 32 7.65 -17.81 1.44
CA GLU A 32 9.05 -18.24 1.32
C GLU A 32 9.77 -18.03 2.66
N ILE A 33 9.69 -16.82 3.24
CA ILE A 33 10.30 -16.51 4.55
C ILE A 33 9.76 -17.40 5.66
N ARG A 34 8.43 -17.58 5.73
CA ARG A 34 7.78 -18.41 6.75
C ARG A 34 8.22 -19.88 6.67
N SER A 35 8.49 -20.38 5.48
CA SER A 35 8.98 -21.74 5.26
C SER A 35 10.49 -21.90 5.51
N GLY A 36 11.19 -20.84 5.91
CA GLY A 36 12.65 -20.83 6.07
C GLY A 36 13.41 -20.79 4.74
N GLU A 37 12.74 -20.52 3.63
CA GLU A 37 13.37 -20.35 2.33
C GLU A 37 13.91 -18.91 2.17
N SER A 38 14.99 -18.77 1.41
CA SER A 38 15.44 -17.44 0.98
C SER A 38 14.50 -16.90 -0.11
N PRO A 39 14.09 -15.61 -0.04
CA PRO A 39 13.26 -14.99 -1.06
C PRO A 39 13.86 -15.15 -2.46
N LYS A 40 13.06 -15.63 -3.40
CA LYS A 40 13.51 -15.87 -4.79
C LYS A 40 13.57 -14.60 -5.62
N LEU A 41 12.82 -13.58 -5.22
CA LEU A 41 12.93 -12.23 -5.75
C LEU A 41 13.64 -11.35 -4.71
N PRO A 42 14.45 -10.39 -5.14
CA PRO A 42 15.16 -9.57 -4.19
C PRO A 42 14.16 -8.63 -3.48
N LEU A 43 14.37 -8.46 -2.16
CA LEU A 43 13.37 -7.93 -1.22
C LEU A 43 12.86 -6.52 -1.57
N GLN A 44 13.64 -5.73 -2.28
CA GLN A 44 13.22 -4.41 -2.75
C GLN A 44 11.99 -4.47 -3.68
N HIS A 45 11.77 -5.59 -4.39
CA HIS A 45 10.55 -5.76 -5.18
C HIS A 45 9.33 -5.79 -4.27
N SER A 46 9.41 -6.52 -3.15
CA SER A 46 8.31 -6.58 -2.17
C SER A 46 8.13 -5.24 -1.44
N TRP A 47 9.21 -4.49 -1.16
CA TRP A 47 9.10 -3.13 -0.61
C TRP A 47 8.40 -2.17 -1.56
N HIS A 48 8.78 -2.17 -2.84
CA HIS A 48 8.06 -1.42 -3.88
C HIS A 48 6.58 -1.83 -3.95
N CYS A 49 6.29 -3.12 -3.86
CA CYS A 49 4.90 -3.61 -3.87
C CYS A 49 4.09 -3.11 -2.67
N PHE A 50 4.68 -3.06 -1.47
CA PHE A 50 4.01 -2.51 -0.29
C PHE A 50 3.69 -1.03 -0.46
N ASP A 51 4.66 -0.25 -0.95
CA ASP A 51 4.48 1.18 -1.20
C ASP A 51 3.43 1.44 -2.29
N SER A 52 3.50 0.73 -3.42
CA SER A 52 2.52 0.84 -4.51
C SER A 52 1.10 0.53 -4.04
N LEU A 53 0.93 -0.51 -3.20
CA LEU A 53 -0.37 -0.88 -2.63
C LEU A 53 -0.90 0.17 -1.65
N LEU A 54 -0.02 0.74 -0.82
CA LEU A 54 -0.38 1.83 0.06
C LEU A 54 -0.84 3.05 -0.75
N GLN A 55 -0.07 3.45 -1.76
CA GLN A 55 -0.43 4.57 -2.64
C GLN A 55 -1.78 4.33 -3.33
N TYR A 56 -2.06 3.10 -3.78
CA TYR A 56 -3.35 2.76 -4.38
C TYR A 56 -4.52 2.96 -3.39
N ILE A 57 -4.39 2.45 -2.16
CA ILE A 57 -5.41 2.59 -1.12
C ILE A 57 -5.60 4.06 -0.72
N VAL A 58 -4.50 4.79 -0.60
CA VAL A 58 -4.50 6.18 -0.12
C VAL A 58 -4.99 7.13 -1.20
N CYS A 59 -4.64 6.89 -2.45
CA CYS A 59 -4.84 7.87 -3.50
C CYS A 59 -6.08 7.63 -4.36
N GLY A 60 -6.40 6.38 -4.72
CA GLY A 60 -7.59 6.12 -5.51
C GLY A 60 -7.69 4.67 -5.93
N THR A 61 -8.89 4.11 -5.80
CA THR A 61 -9.17 2.69 -6.03
C THR A 61 -9.95 2.41 -7.32
N SER A 62 -10.06 3.40 -8.21
CA SER A 62 -10.73 3.22 -9.52
C SER A 62 -10.02 2.17 -10.37
N GLY A 63 -8.72 1.95 -10.15
CA GLY A 63 -7.96 0.91 -10.82
C GLY A 63 -7.56 1.23 -12.26
N ASP A 64 -8.02 2.36 -12.79
CA ASP A 64 -7.89 2.81 -14.18
C ASP A 64 -6.65 3.69 -14.45
N THR A 65 -5.90 4.06 -13.41
CA THR A 65 -4.67 4.83 -13.55
C THR A 65 -3.66 4.05 -14.41
N LEU A 66 -3.05 4.73 -15.38
CA LEU A 66 -1.96 4.16 -16.18
C LEU A 66 -0.62 4.47 -15.50
N LEU A 67 0.07 3.44 -15.02
CA LEU A 67 1.36 3.57 -14.37
C LEU A 67 2.48 3.45 -15.38
N TYR A 68 3.30 4.49 -15.49
CA TYR A 68 4.50 4.42 -16.30
C TYR A 68 5.51 3.44 -15.69
N THR A 69 6.11 2.56 -16.49
CA THR A 69 7.17 1.66 -16.00
C THR A 69 8.54 2.10 -16.45
N TRP A 70 9.51 2.06 -15.53
CA TRP A 70 10.92 2.25 -15.82
C TRP A 70 11.61 0.93 -16.22
N GLY A 71 10.88 -0.19 -16.14
CA GLY A 71 11.46 -1.53 -16.14
C GLY A 71 12.07 -1.86 -14.78
N ARG A 72 12.85 -2.95 -14.70
CA ARG A 72 13.58 -3.34 -13.47
C ARG A 72 12.70 -3.47 -12.22
N ASN A 73 11.45 -3.91 -12.40
CA ASN A 73 10.47 -4.06 -11.33
C ASN A 73 10.04 -2.73 -10.66
N GLN A 74 10.12 -1.63 -11.39
CA GLN A 74 9.68 -0.31 -10.92
C GLN A 74 8.60 0.22 -11.86
N THR A 75 7.38 0.36 -11.32
CA THR A 75 6.21 0.81 -12.07
C THR A 75 5.41 1.79 -11.22
N GLY A 76 5.17 2.99 -11.76
CA GLY A 76 4.49 4.07 -11.04
C GLY A 76 5.36 4.81 -10.03
N ASP A 77 6.64 4.45 -9.88
CA ASP A 77 7.56 5.12 -8.95
C ASP A 77 7.69 6.61 -9.29
N GLY A 78 7.41 7.46 -8.29
CA GLY A 78 7.43 8.91 -8.41
C GLY A 78 6.30 9.50 -9.25
N GLN A 79 5.36 8.69 -9.73
CA GLN A 79 4.23 9.19 -10.52
C GLN A 79 3.24 9.93 -9.60
N ALA A 80 2.89 11.16 -9.97
CA ALA A 80 1.89 11.93 -9.26
C ALA A 80 0.53 11.22 -9.32
N ARG A 81 -0.16 11.20 -8.18
CA ARG A 81 -1.50 10.62 -8.03
C ARG A 81 -2.41 11.67 -7.39
N GLU A 82 -3.66 11.68 -7.82
CA GLU A 82 -4.71 12.38 -7.07
C GLU A 82 -5.06 11.52 -5.86
N CYS A 83 -5.07 12.10 -4.66
CA CYS A 83 -5.27 11.33 -3.43
C CYS A 83 -6.49 11.77 -2.62
N LEU A 84 -7.03 10.82 -1.85
CA LEU A 84 -8.15 11.09 -0.95
C LEU A 84 -7.73 12.04 0.17
N ASP A 85 -8.62 12.94 0.58
CA ASP A 85 -8.40 13.76 1.77
C ASP A 85 -8.56 12.91 3.05
N TRP A 86 -7.46 12.29 3.46
CA TRP A 86 -7.39 11.48 4.67
C TRP A 86 -7.57 12.28 5.95
N LYS A 87 -7.26 13.58 5.95
CA LYS A 87 -7.48 14.43 7.11
C LYS A 87 -8.97 14.55 7.40
N SER A 88 -9.77 14.89 6.38
CA SER A 88 -11.22 14.98 6.50
C SER A 88 -11.87 13.63 6.82
N ARG A 89 -11.35 12.53 6.27
CA ARG A 89 -11.84 11.17 6.60
C ARG A 89 -11.58 10.80 8.07
N LYS A 90 -10.38 11.07 8.58
CA LYS A 90 -10.04 10.81 9.99
C LYS A 90 -10.92 11.62 10.93
N GLU A 91 -11.14 12.89 10.62
CA GLU A 91 -12.04 13.75 11.39
C GLU A 91 -13.48 13.21 11.40
N TRP A 92 -13.99 12.77 10.24
CA TRP A 92 -15.32 12.18 10.14
C TRP A 92 -15.50 10.90 10.99
N ILE A 93 -14.47 10.05 11.04
CA ILE A 93 -14.42 8.82 11.85
C ILE A 93 -14.45 9.17 13.34
N ARG A 94 -13.62 10.13 13.77
CA ARG A 94 -13.53 10.58 15.16
C ARG A 94 -14.86 11.08 15.69
N GLN A 95 -15.54 11.92 14.92
CA GLN A 95 -16.86 12.44 15.28
C GLN A 95 -17.94 11.36 15.44
N ARG A 96 -17.69 10.15 14.91
CA ARG A 96 -18.64 9.02 14.91
C ARG A 96 -18.17 7.84 15.75
N THR A 97 -17.10 8.00 16.55
CA THR A 97 -16.55 6.95 17.41
C THR A 97 -16.26 5.62 16.69
N ALA A 98 -16.02 5.66 15.37
CA ALA A 98 -15.78 4.47 14.55
C ALA A 98 -14.31 4.04 14.60
N CYS A 99 -13.78 3.87 15.80
CA CYS A 99 -12.35 3.74 16.05
C CYS A 99 -11.95 2.26 16.11
N TYR A 100 -10.74 1.95 15.65
CA TYR A 100 -10.16 0.62 15.71
C TYR A 100 -8.69 0.72 16.06
N LYS A 101 -8.26 -0.09 17.01
CA LYS A 101 -6.85 -0.23 17.39
C LYS A 101 -6.49 -1.69 17.45
N ASP A 102 -5.35 -2.04 16.86
CA ASP A 102 -4.73 -3.34 17.04
C ASP A 102 -3.80 -3.36 18.27
N SER A 103 -3.54 -4.53 18.84
CA SER A 103 -2.71 -4.68 20.03
C SER A 103 -1.89 -5.96 19.98
N GLU A 104 -0.61 -5.85 20.28
CA GLU A 104 0.28 -7.01 20.40
C GLU A 104 -0.10 -7.89 21.62
N GLN A 105 -0.66 -7.27 22.66
CA GLN A 105 -1.15 -7.96 23.86
C GLN A 105 -2.67 -8.13 23.81
N PRO A 106 -3.23 -9.22 24.36
CA PRO A 106 -4.67 -9.40 24.43
C PRO A 106 -5.35 -8.26 25.20
N ILE A 107 -6.30 -7.59 24.56
CA ILE A 107 -7.19 -6.60 25.19
C ILE A 107 -8.64 -7.08 25.06
N ARG A 108 -9.56 -6.47 25.80
CA ARG A 108 -10.98 -6.84 25.65
C ARG A 108 -11.47 -6.41 24.27
N LEU A 109 -12.40 -7.17 23.71
CA LEU A 109 -13.01 -6.83 22.41
C LEU A 109 -13.49 -5.37 22.34
N VAL A 110 -14.14 -4.89 23.41
CA VAL A 110 -14.64 -3.50 23.49
C VAL A 110 -13.50 -2.47 23.46
N ASP A 111 -12.32 -2.79 23.99
CA ASP A 111 -11.20 -1.86 24.09
C ASP A 111 -10.54 -1.58 22.73
N HIS A 112 -10.75 -2.46 21.74
CA HIS A 112 -10.34 -2.20 20.35
C HIS A 112 -11.11 -1.02 19.73
N PHE A 113 -12.32 -0.71 20.22
CA PHE A 113 -13.23 0.25 19.59
C PHE A 113 -13.38 1.58 20.35
N THR A 114 -12.78 1.72 21.53
CA THR A 114 -13.03 2.85 22.44
C THR A 114 -11.99 3.96 22.36
N ARG A 115 -10.90 3.79 21.60
CA ARG A 115 -9.78 4.76 21.55
C ARG A 115 -9.58 5.32 20.15
N CYS A 116 -9.80 6.62 20.01
CA CYS A 116 -9.62 7.38 18.77
C CYS A 116 -8.39 8.32 18.81
N GLU A 117 -7.56 8.18 19.85
CA GLU A 117 -6.47 9.11 20.17
C GLU A 117 -5.34 9.05 19.13
N ASP A 118 -4.78 10.23 18.84
CA ASP A 118 -3.56 10.38 18.04
C ASP A 118 -2.36 9.84 18.85
N GLY A 119 -1.91 8.62 18.54
CA GLY A 119 -0.71 8.04 19.12
C GLY A 119 0.39 7.88 18.08
N GLU A 120 1.44 8.69 18.15
CA GLU A 120 2.58 8.64 17.22
C GLU A 120 3.44 7.36 17.35
N MET A 121 3.26 6.57 18.42
CA MET A 121 4.21 5.48 18.76
C MET A 121 3.64 4.07 18.93
N GLU A 122 2.33 3.89 18.99
CA GLU A 122 1.72 2.54 18.96
C GLU A 122 1.10 2.31 17.58
N ILE A 123 0.79 1.06 17.22
CA ILE A 123 0.09 0.74 15.97
C ILE A 123 -1.23 1.55 15.99
N GLY A 124 -1.26 2.68 15.27
CA GLY A 124 -2.34 3.66 15.32
C GLY A 124 -3.60 3.14 14.63
N ASP A 125 -4.36 4.02 13.99
CA ASP A 125 -5.46 3.67 13.06
C ASP A 125 -5.00 2.87 11.81
N GLY A 126 -3.75 2.38 11.79
CA GLY A 126 -3.11 1.70 10.67
C GLY A 126 -2.64 2.65 9.56
N ILE A 127 -2.91 3.96 9.67
CA ILE A 127 -2.69 4.94 8.60
C ILE A 127 -1.62 5.94 9.05
N ARG A 128 -0.36 5.50 9.06
CA ARG A 128 0.79 6.39 9.23
C ARG A 128 1.11 7.07 7.89
N LEU A 129 0.40 8.16 7.59
CA LEU A 129 0.67 9.03 6.43
C LEU A 129 1.57 10.22 6.79
N SER A 130 2.48 10.04 7.74
CA SER A 130 3.61 10.97 7.88
C SER A 130 4.60 10.65 6.76
N MET A 131 4.69 11.52 5.77
CA MET A 131 5.88 11.60 4.90
C MET A 131 7.09 12.00 5.74
#